data_AF-A0AAX2G5B6-F1
#
_entry.id   AF-A0AAX2G5B6-F1
#
_cell.length_a   1.000
_cell.length_b   1.000
_cell.length_c   1.000
_cell.angle_alpha   90.00
_cell.angle_beta   90.00
_cell.angle_gamma   90.00
#
_symmetry.space_group_name_H-M   'P 1'
#
loop_
_entity.id
_entity.type
_entity.pdbx_description
1 polymer ?
#
loop_
_entity_poly.entity_id
_entity_poly.type
_entity_poly.pdbx_seq_one_letter_code
_entity_poly.pdbx_strand_id
1 'polypeptide(L)'
;MFQKALWVHTYKQSKYIVWLFWLVSFYVLSYKYYLAAAEQLKYFHEHNEWKYIYRYNYQLSLPDAIMVQGGLLIILACILIGWERQNQSSDILWSMPFKRTHLFITKWLFGVCNIVAIVILNWGLFAIMKKTTFHNKYQIFSPFHTYFLYMVIILIAIYTLALCIGTIAGNMISQGFFSVAILGFPFILPTLIAGAISIHTVGLISNHPVYTEENVDRYGSVIEKVSILAPVRGFNINFNYDPQRAYTDQQGVRHDEPNFTYIPSATKLIGPIVNILILLPLGMYLYTRSPNEQNGNFLLYPKLKTLCMICCVTFIGMFGGMAAGGSHSIVNYYIGFIGTSTIVYLLLSRLLKFKFSWRVK
;
A
#
# COMPACT_ATOMS: atom_id res chain seq x y z
N MET A 1 -4.94 20.10 -23.43
CA MET A 1 -4.56 21.44 -22.92
C MET A 1 -4.60 21.41 -21.40
N PHE A 2 -3.51 21.80 -20.74
CA PHE A 2 -3.46 21.90 -19.28
C PHE A 2 -4.43 22.98 -18.81
N GLN A 3 -5.37 22.64 -17.93
CA GLN A 3 -6.40 23.55 -17.45
C GLN A 3 -6.00 24.11 -16.08
N LYS A 4 -5.40 25.31 -16.08
CA LYS A 4 -4.91 25.98 -14.87
C LYS A 4 -5.98 26.10 -13.77
N ALA A 5 -7.23 26.39 -14.15
CA ALA A 5 -8.35 26.51 -13.22
C ALA A 5 -8.60 25.22 -12.43
N LEU A 6 -8.63 24.06 -13.11
CA LEU A 6 -8.80 22.77 -12.45
C LEU A 6 -7.64 22.42 -11.53
N TRP A 7 -6.42 22.76 -11.93
CA TRP A 7 -5.23 22.54 -11.10
C TRP A 7 -5.29 23.34 -9.80
N VAL A 8 -5.63 24.64 -9.88
CA VAL A 8 -5.77 25.51 -8.71
C VAL A 8 -6.90 25.05 -7.80
N HIS A 9 -8.03 24.61 -8.37
CA HIS A 9 -9.13 24.04 -7.61
C HIS A 9 -8.68 22.78 -6.84
N THR A 10 -8.07 21.82 -7.55
CA THR A 10 -7.56 20.56 -6.99
C THR A 10 -6.56 20.83 -5.86
N TYR A 11 -5.67 21.80 -6.04
CA TYR A 11 -4.73 22.23 -5.01
C TYR A 11 -5.44 22.82 -3.79
N LYS A 12 -6.35 23.79 -3.96
CA LYS A 12 -7.05 24.43 -2.84
C LYS A 12 -7.79 23.42 -1.96
N GLN A 13 -8.40 22.41 -2.58
CA GLN A 13 -9.12 21.34 -1.91
C GLN A 13 -8.22 20.38 -1.13
N SER A 14 -7.03 20.09 -1.65
CA SER A 14 -6.16 19.03 -1.11
C SER A 14 -4.88 19.53 -0.43
N LYS A 15 -4.63 20.85 -0.41
CA LYS A 15 -3.36 21.45 0.03
C LYS A 15 -2.84 20.91 1.37
N TYR A 16 -3.71 20.74 2.36
CA TYR A 16 -3.28 20.30 3.70
C TYR A 16 -2.78 18.84 3.69
N ILE A 17 -3.45 17.95 2.96
CA ILE A 17 -3.01 16.56 2.83
C ILE A 17 -1.77 16.45 1.96
N VAL A 18 -1.63 17.29 0.93
CA VAL A 18 -0.40 17.35 0.13
C VAL A 18 0.78 17.77 1.01
N TRP A 19 0.66 18.85 1.78
CA TRP A 19 1.73 19.28 2.68
C TRP A 19 2.03 18.24 3.76
N LEU A 20 1.01 17.60 4.33
CA LEU A 20 1.20 16.49 5.27
C LEU A 20 1.97 15.33 4.62
N PHE A 21 1.59 14.95 3.40
CA PHE A 21 2.29 13.92 2.62
C PHE A 21 3.76 14.28 2.39
N TRP A 22 4.07 15.53 2.07
CA TRP A 22 5.45 15.99 1.92
C TRP A 22 6.24 15.93 3.22
N LEU A 23 5.68 16.47 4.31
CA LEU A 23 6.33 16.46 5.63
C LEU A 23 6.60 15.04 6.13
N VAL A 24 5.60 14.16 6.02
CA VAL A 24 5.73 12.75 6.41
C VAL A 24 6.74 12.03 5.53
N SER A 25 6.80 12.34 4.24
CA SER A 25 7.80 11.75 3.35
C SER A 25 9.22 12.16 3.74
N PHE A 26 9.47 13.45 4.03
CA PHE A 26 10.76 13.89 4.53
C PHE A 26 11.10 13.26 5.88
N TYR A 27 10.13 13.12 6.77
CA TYR A 27 10.33 12.51 8.08
C TYR A 27 10.73 11.03 7.95
N VAL A 28 9.89 10.23 7.28
CA VAL A 28 10.04 8.77 7.17
C VAL A 28 11.30 8.38 6.38
N LEU A 29 11.72 9.22 5.43
CA LEU A 29 12.88 8.97 4.58
C LEU A 29 14.10 9.76 5.06
N SER A 30 14.27 11.00 4.60
CA SER A 30 15.52 11.74 4.76
C SER A 30 15.88 12.03 6.22
N TYR A 31 14.90 12.39 7.04
CA TYR A 31 15.16 12.71 8.44
C TYR A 31 15.54 11.46 9.24
N LYS A 32 14.80 10.34 9.11
CA LYS A 32 15.18 9.06 9.73
C LYS A 32 16.54 8.56 9.26
N TYR A 33 16.87 8.75 7.97
CA TYR A 33 18.19 8.39 7.44
C TYR A 33 19.30 9.22 8.09
N TYR A 34 19.11 10.52 8.23
CA TYR A 34 20.06 11.39 8.92
C TYR A 34 20.24 11.01 10.40
N LEU A 35 19.14 10.74 11.11
CA LEU A 35 19.19 10.29 12.51
C LEU A 35 19.97 8.98 12.66
N ALA A 36 19.75 8.02 11.75
CA ALA A 36 20.50 6.77 11.75
C ALA A 36 22.01 7.03 11.55
N ALA A 37 22.40 8.01 10.74
CA ALA A 37 23.80 8.39 10.57
C ALA A 37 24.42 8.94 11.85
N ALA A 38 23.69 9.83 12.54
CA ALA A 38 24.12 10.42 13.80
C ALA A 38 24.22 9.36 14.91
N GLU A 39 23.28 8.41 14.95
CA GLU A 39 23.28 7.29 15.88
C GLU A 39 24.49 6.38 15.66
N GLN A 40 24.78 6.02 14.41
CA GLN A 40 25.95 5.20 14.06
C GLN A 40 27.27 5.91 14.42
N LEU A 41 27.36 7.23 14.23
CA LEU A 41 28.52 8.01 14.64
C LEU A 41 28.69 8.00 16.18
N LYS A 42 27.59 8.12 16.93
CA LYS A 42 27.61 8.05 18.39
C LYS A 42 28.09 6.68 18.86
N TYR A 43 27.55 5.59 18.31
CA TYR A 43 28.00 4.24 18.64
C TYR A 43 29.48 4.02 18.31
N PHE A 44 29.97 4.57 17.20
CA PHE A 44 31.40 4.51 16.87
C PHE A 44 32.27 5.17 17.94
N HIS A 45 31.88 6.36 18.42
CA HIS A 45 32.61 7.04 19.50
C HIS A 45 32.57 6.24 20.81
N GLU A 46 31.39 5.77 21.23
CA GLU A 46 31.24 4.95 22.44
C GLU A 46 32.10 3.67 22.35
N HIS A 47 32.05 2.91 21.25
CA HIS A 47 32.83 1.68 21.13
C HIS A 47 34.35 1.94 21.14
N ASN A 48 34.80 3.05 20.56
CA ASN A 48 36.22 3.43 20.61
C ASN A 48 36.70 3.75 22.03
N GLU A 49 35.87 4.39 22.86
CA GLU A 49 36.21 4.68 24.27
C GLU A 49 36.43 3.39 25.07
N TRP A 50 35.55 2.41 24.87
CA TRP A 50 35.60 1.12 25.58
C TRP A 50 36.47 0.06 24.88
N LYS A 51 37.19 0.43 23.80
CA LYS A 51 38.02 -0.47 22.97
C LYS A 51 37.25 -1.68 22.41
N TYR A 52 35.93 -1.55 22.24
CA TYR A 52 35.12 -2.57 21.57
C TYR A 52 35.20 -2.43 20.06
N ILE A 53 35.03 -3.55 19.35
CA ILE A 53 34.99 -3.55 17.89
C ILE A 53 33.64 -2.99 17.45
N TYR A 54 33.67 -1.84 16.78
CA TYR A 54 32.48 -1.20 16.25
C TYR A 54 31.92 -1.99 15.05
N ARG A 55 30.63 -2.34 15.12
CA ARG A 55 29.87 -2.96 14.04
C ARG A 55 28.88 -1.95 13.46
N TYR A 56 28.97 -1.72 12.17
CA TYR A 56 28.07 -0.80 11.49
C TYR A 56 26.80 -1.54 11.07
N ASN A 57 25.64 -0.99 11.41
CA ASN A 57 24.36 -1.57 11.02
C ASN A 57 23.38 -0.46 10.59
N TYR A 58 22.80 -0.61 9.41
CA TYR A 58 21.74 0.27 8.93
C TYR A 58 20.71 -0.54 8.15
N GLN A 59 19.44 -0.40 8.52
CA GLN A 59 18.33 -1.07 7.86
C GLN A 59 17.29 -0.06 7.35
N LEU A 60 16.87 -0.24 6.09
CA LEU A 60 15.81 0.51 5.44
C LEU A 60 14.79 -0.46 4.85
N SER A 61 13.57 -0.39 5.36
CA SER A 61 12.42 -1.20 4.95
C SER A 61 11.50 -0.39 4.04
N LEU A 62 11.21 -0.91 2.84
CA LEU A 62 10.21 -0.31 1.95
C LEU A 62 8.77 -0.42 2.50
N PRO A 63 8.35 -1.55 3.13
CA PRO A 63 7.04 -1.64 3.77
C PRO A 63 6.70 -0.47 4.70
N ASP A 64 7.63 -0.07 5.55
CA ASP A 64 7.42 0.97 6.56
C ASP A 64 7.04 2.31 5.90
N ALA A 65 7.73 2.65 4.81
CA ALA A 65 7.49 3.88 4.10
C ALA A 65 6.20 3.84 3.27
N ILE A 66 5.95 2.73 2.57
CA ILE A 66 4.75 2.54 1.75
C ILE A 66 3.48 2.51 2.60
N MET A 67 3.51 1.93 3.80
CA MET A 67 2.34 1.87 4.68
C MET A 67 1.84 3.28 5.04
N VAL A 68 2.77 4.16 5.47
CA VAL A 68 2.42 5.52 5.88
C VAL A 68 2.10 6.40 4.67
N GLN A 69 2.95 6.41 3.65
CA GLN A 69 2.78 7.24 2.46
C GLN A 69 1.58 6.79 1.61
N GLY A 70 1.40 5.48 1.44
CA GLY A 70 0.25 4.90 0.74
C GLY A 70 -1.07 5.24 1.44
N GLY A 71 -1.11 5.18 2.77
CA GLY A 71 -2.27 5.63 3.55
C GLY A 71 -2.63 7.10 3.29
N LEU A 72 -1.64 7.99 3.28
CA LEU A 72 -1.86 9.41 2.96
C LEU A 72 -2.33 9.63 1.52
N LEU A 73 -1.87 8.83 0.55
CA LEU A 73 -2.35 8.89 -0.83
C LEU A 73 -3.77 8.37 -0.99
N ILE A 74 -4.18 7.37 -0.21
CA ILE A 74 -5.58 6.93 -0.14
C ILE A 74 -6.43 8.07 0.41
N ILE A 75 -5.99 8.74 1.49
CA ILE A 75 -6.69 9.91 2.06
C ILE A 75 -6.77 11.04 1.03
N LEU A 76 -5.70 11.31 0.28
CA LEU A 76 -5.68 12.31 -0.78
C LEU A 76 -6.73 11.98 -1.85
N ALA A 77 -6.77 10.74 -2.35
CA ALA A 77 -7.77 10.30 -3.32
C ALA A 77 -9.20 10.39 -2.76
N CYS A 78 -9.38 10.10 -1.47
CA CYS A 78 -10.64 10.21 -0.77
C CYS A 78 -11.14 11.66 -0.67
N ILE A 79 -10.25 12.62 -0.39
CA ILE A 79 -10.60 14.04 -0.40
C ILE A 79 -10.91 14.53 -1.82
N LEU A 80 -10.15 14.06 -2.80
CA LEU A 80 -10.32 14.50 -4.18
C LEU A 80 -11.60 13.98 -4.81
N ILE A 81 -12.10 12.79 -4.49
CA ILE A 81 -13.32 12.25 -5.09
C ILE A 81 -14.41 12.01 -4.05
N GLY A 82 -14.14 11.20 -3.03
CA GLY A 82 -15.13 10.80 -2.03
C GLY A 82 -15.75 11.96 -1.25
N TRP A 83 -14.94 12.97 -0.90
CA TRP A 83 -15.43 14.18 -0.23
C TRP A 83 -16.25 15.07 -1.18
N GLU A 84 -15.85 15.20 -2.45
CA GLU A 84 -16.62 15.96 -3.44
C GLU A 84 -18.04 15.39 -3.61
N ARG A 85 -18.15 14.06 -3.61
CA ARG A 85 -19.43 13.36 -3.71
C ARG A 85 -20.27 13.51 -2.45
N GLN A 86 -19.63 13.42 -1.28
CA GLN A 86 -20.34 13.54 0.00
C GLN A 86 -20.96 14.94 0.18
N ASN A 87 -20.29 15.99 -0.29
CA ASN A 87 -20.73 17.38 -0.14
C ASN A 87 -21.50 17.93 -1.35
N GLN A 88 -21.85 17.09 -2.34
CA GLN A 88 -22.52 17.48 -3.59
C GLN A 88 -21.76 18.53 -4.44
N SER A 89 -20.51 18.84 -4.12
CA SER A 89 -19.68 19.76 -4.91
C SER A 89 -19.35 19.18 -6.28
N SER A 90 -19.50 17.86 -6.45
CA SER A 90 -19.41 17.18 -7.75
C SER A 90 -20.41 17.74 -8.77
N ASP A 91 -21.60 18.15 -8.33
CA ASP A 91 -22.65 18.64 -9.24
C ASP A 91 -22.27 20.00 -9.83
N ILE A 92 -21.70 20.88 -9.00
CA ILE A 92 -21.15 22.18 -9.41
C ILE A 92 -19.95 22.00 -10.34
N LEU A 93 -19.06 21.05 -10.02
CA LEU A 93 -17.87 20.81 -10.84
C LEU A 93 -18.25 20.25 -12.23
N TRP A 94 -19.30 19.45 -12.29
CA TRP A 94 -19.78 18.86 -13.54
C TRP A 94 -20.64 19.80 -14.38
N SER A 95 -21.17 20.88 -13.80
CA SER A 95 -21.82 21.95 -14.56
C SER A 95 -20.82 22.94 -15.18
N MET A 96 -19.54 22.88 -14.80
CA MET A 96 -18.49 23.68 -15.44
C MET A 96 -18.25 23.21 -16.89
N PRO A 97 -17.76 24.10 -17.79
CA PRO A 97 -17.52 23.77 -19.20
C PRO A 97 -16.24 22.92 -19.40
N PHE A 98 -16.09 21.85 -18.61
CA PHE A 98 -14.97 20.91 -18.66
C PHE A 98 -15.48 19.48 -18.87
N LYS A 99 -14.79 18.71 -19.72
CA LYS A 99 -15.11 17.29 -19.89
C LYS A 99 -14.81 16.53 -18.59
N ARG A 100 -15.69 15.60 -18.20
CA ARG A 100 -15.51 14.75 -17.01
C ARG A 100 -14.18 13.99 -17.02
N THR A 101 -13.71 13.57 -18.19
CA THR A 101 -12.39 12.93 -18.36
C THR A 101 -11.25 13.86 -17.94
N HIS A 102 -11.31 15.16 -18.27
CA HIS A 102 -10.29 16.12 -17.85
C HIS A 102 -10.29 16.33 -16.33
N LEU A 103 -11.46 16.36 -15.69
CA LEU A 103 -11.55 16.43 -14.22
C LEU A 103 -10.81 15.26 -13.56
N PHE A 104 -11.02 14.03 -14.05
CA PHE A 104 -10.36 12.85 -13.51
C PHE A 104 -8.85 12.86 -13.79
N ILE A 105 -8.43 13.14 -15.03
CA ILE A 105 -7.01 13.20 -15.40
C ILE A 105 -6.27 14.27 -14.60
N THR A 106 -6.87 15.44 -14.37
CA THR A 106 -6.23 16.49 -13.55
C THR A 106 -5.99 16.01 -12.12
N LYS A 107 -6.94 15.32 -11.50
CA LYS A 107 -6.78 14.73 -10.16
C LYS A 107 -5.68 13.67 -10.14
N TRP A 108 -5.64 12.79 -11.14
CA TRP A 108 -4.60 11.78 -11.25
C TRP A 108 -3.21 12.41 -11.43
N LEU A 109 -3.06 13.32 -12.40
CA LEU A 109 -1.81 14.01 -12.68
C LEU A 109 -1.32 14.83 -11.48
N PHE A 110 -2.23 15.50 -10.77
CA PHE A 110 -1.90 16.25 -9.57
C PHE A 110 -1.23 15.39 -8.49
N GLY A 111 -1.78 14.19 -8.21
CA GLY A 111 -1.16 13.27 -7.26
C GLY A 111 0.16 12.71 -7.76
N VAL A 112 0.24 12.28 -9.02
CA VAL A 112 1.47 11.75 -9.63
C VAL A 112 2.61 12.77 -9.59
N CYS A 113 2.34 14.03 -9.96
CA CYS A 113 3.35 15.10 -9.89
C CYS A 113 3.88 15.30 -8.47
N ASN A 114 3.01 15.27 -7.45
CA ASN A 114 3.42 15.40 -6.05
C ASN A 114 4.25 14.18 -5.58
N ILE A 115 3.85 12.96 -5.93
CA ILE A 115 4.58 11.72 -5.61
C ILE A 115 5.99 11.77 -6.23
N VAL A 116 6.07 12.06 -7.53
CA VAL A 116 7.36 12.11 -8.24
C VAL A 116 8.26 13.20 -7.69
N ALA A 117 7.72 14.41 -7.45
CA ALA A 117 8.49 15.52 -6.91
C ALA A 117 9.09 15.19 -5.53
N ILE A 118 8.28 14.69 -4.59
CA ILE A 118 8.76 14.42 -3.24
C ILE A 118 9.76 13.27 -3.21
N VAL A 119 9.56 12.22 -4.02
CA VAL A 119 10.49 11.08 -4.07
C VAL A 119 11.82 11.49 -4.69
N ILE A 120 11.82 12.27 -5.78
CA ILE A 120 13.07 12.79 -6.37
C ILE A 120 13.83 13.66 -5.37
N LEU A 121 13.13 14.53 -4.63
CA LEU A 121 13.76 15.35 -3.60
C LEU A 121 14.38 14.49 -2.49
N ASN A 122 13.67 13.48 -1.98
CA ASN A 122 14.21 12.58 -0.96
C ASN A 122 15.39 11.74 -1.48
N TRP A 123 15.33 11.28 -2.73
CA TRP A 123 16.45 10.60 -3.38
C TRP A 123 17.70 11.49 -3.46
N GLY A 124 17.53 12.77 -3.84
CA GLY A 124 18.62 13.75 -3.85
C GLY A 124 19.18 14.03 -2.44
N LEU A 125 18.31 14.16 -1.45
CA LEU A 125 18.71 14.33 -0.05
C LEU A 125 19.49 13.12 0.47
N PHE A 126 19.08 11.89 0.13
CA PHE A 126 19.84 10.68 0.46
C PHE A 126 21.25 10.72 -0.16
N ALA A 127 21.39 11.16 -1.41
CA ALA A 127 22.68 11.27 -2.07
C ALA A 127 23.62 12.26 -1.35
N ILE A 128 23.06 13.40 -0.92
CA ILE A 128 23.80 14.42 -0.17
C ILE A 128 24.17 13.88 1.22
N MET A 129 23.20 13.40 1.99
CA MET A 129 23.39 12.88 3.34
C MET A 129 24.36 11.72 3.39
N LYS A 130 24.30 10.79 2.43
CA LYS A 130 25.27 9.70 2.32
C LYS A 130 26.69 10.24 2.24
N LYS A 131 26.93 11.29 1.45
CA LYS A 131 28.27 11.87 1.26
C LYS A 131 28.74 12.71 2.45
N THR A 132 27.83 13.42 3.12
CA THR A 132 28.17 14.35 4.20
C THR A 132 28.21 13.73 5.59
N THR A 133 27.67 12.51 5.76
CA THR A 133 27.57 11.84 7.07
C THR A 133 28.47 10.62 7.19
N PHE A 134 28.47 10.00 8.37
CA PHE A 134 29.23 8.77 8.68
C PHE A 134 28.92 7.61 7.74
N HIS A 135 27.72 7.61 7.12
CA HIS A 135 27.31 6.64 6.11
C HIS A 135 28.23 6.59 4.88
N ASN A 136 28.99 7.66 4.59
CA ASN A 136 29.82 7.73 3.38
C ASN A 136 30.81 6.55 3.27
N LYS A 137 31.36 6.13 4.43
CA LYS A 137 32.39 5.09 4.54
C LYS A 137 31.83 3.67 4.41
N TYR A 138 30.55 3.46 4.75
CA TYR A 138 29.97 2.13 4.91
C TYR A 138 28.86 1.80 3.91
N GLN A 139 28.45 2.75 3.07
CA GLN A 139 27.31 2.54 2.16
C GLN A 139 27.69 2.80 0.71
N ILE A 140 27.14 1.98 -0.18
CA ILE A 140 27.13 2.19 -1.63
C ILE A 140 25.77 2.78 -1.99
N PHE A 141 25.72 3.72 -2.94
CA PHE A 141 24.46 4.41 -3.25
C PHE A 141 23.52 3.61 -4.18
N SER A 142 24.05 2.63 -4.92
CA SER A 142 23.32 1.83 -5.92
C SER A 142 21.95 1.30 -5.47
N PRO A 143 21.82 0.68 -4.27
CA PRO A 143 20.55 0.13 -3.79
C PRO A 143 19.45 1.17 -3.62
N PHE A 144 19.81 2.42 -3.28
CA PHE A 144 18.84 3.48 -3.07
C PHE A 144 18.15 3.88 -4.39
N HIS A 145 18.82 3.82 -5.55
CA HIS A 145 18.16 4.06 -6.83
C HIS A 145 16.98 3.10 -7.03
N THR A 146 17.21 1.81 -6.77
CA THR A 146 16.18 0.78 -6.91
C THR A 146 15.07 0.95 -5.88
N TYR A 147 15.42 1.28 -4.63
CA TYR A 147 14.44 1.57 -3.59
C TYR A 147 13.47 2.68 -3.99
N PHE A 148 14.00 3.83 -4.42
CA PHE A 148 13.18 4.99 -4.79
C PHE A 148 12.40 4.74 -6.10
N LEU A 149 12.95 3.99 -7.06
CA LEU A 149 12.22 3.60 -8.27
C LEU A 149 10.99 2.73 -7.93
N TYR A 150 11.18 1.70 -7.10
CA TYR A 150 10.09 0.83 -6.65
C TYR A 150 9.04 1.62 -5.89
N MET A 151 9.48 2.50 -4.98
CA MET A 151 8.60 3.36 -4.21
C MET A 151 7.70 4.22 -5.12
N VAL A 152 8.24 4.92 -6.12
CA VAL A 152 7.43 5.77 -7.03
C VAL A 152 6.34 4.94 -7.72
N ILE A 153 6.71 3.81 -8.30
CA ILE A 153 5.77 2.96 -9.07
C ILE A 153 4.64 2.45 -8.16
N ILE A 154 4.99 1.98 -6.96
CA ILE A 154 4.02 1.43 -6.00
C ILE A 154 3.09 2.52 -5.47
N LEU A 155 3.62 3.70 -5.12
CA LEU A 155 2.81 4.83 -4.66
C LEU A 155 1.84 5.32 -5.74
N ILE A 156 2.28 5.40 -7.01
CA ILE A 156 1.40 5.72 -8.14
C ILE A 156 0.30 4.66 -8.30
N ALA A 157 0.63 3.37 -8.16
CA ALA A 157 -0.34 2.28 -8.26
C ALA A 157 -1.39 2.35 -7.13
N ILE A 158 -0.97 2.56 -5.88
CA ILE A 158 -1.87 2.75 -4.72
C ILE A 158 -2.80 3.93 -4.95
N TYR A 159 -2.25 5.08 -5.37
CA TYR A 159 -3.04 6.28 -5.64
C TYR A 159 -4.03 6.08 -6.80
N THR A 160 -3.61 5.41 -7.87
CA THR A 160 -4.46 5.09 -9.03
C THR A 160 -5.62 4.17 -8.64
N LEU A 161 -5.35 3.14 -7.84
CA LEU A 161 -6.38 2.26 -7.28
C LEU A 161 -7.38 3.06 -6.44
N ALA A 162 -6.90 3.89 -5.52
CA ALA A 162 -7.76 4.67 -4.63
C ALA A 162 -8.65 5.66 -5.41
N LEU A 163 -8.12 6.30 -6.46
CA LEU A 163 -8.92 7.14 -7.36
C LEU A 163 -9.95 6.33 -8.15
N CYS A 164 -9.56 5.16 -8.68
CA CYS A 164 -10.48 4.28 -9.41
C CYS A 164 -11.65 3.84 -8.51
N ILE A 165 -11.37 3.48 -7.25
CA ILE A 165 -12.40 3.12 -6.28
C ILE A 165 -13.33 4.31 -5.97
N GLY A 166 -12.82 5.55 -5.96
CA GLY A 166 -13.64 6.75 -5.83
C GLY A 166 -14.67 6.95 -6.96
N THR A 167 -14.49 6.30 -8.11
CA THR A 167 -15.48 6.31 -9.21
C THR A 167 -16.66 5.39 -8.97
N ILE A 168 -16.57 4.54 -7.95
CA ILE A 168 -17.54 3.50 -7.60
C ILE A 168 -18.12 3.73 -6.20
N ALA A 169 -17.30 4.24 -5.27
CA ALA A 169 -17.70 4.62 -3.93
C ALA A 169 -18.48 5.94 -3.95
N GLY A 170 -19.55 6.02 -3.14
CA GLY A 170 -20.38 7.23 -3.10
C GLY A 170 -19.96 8.25 -2.03
N ASN A 171 -19.00 7.93 -1.16
CA ASN A 171 -18.47 8.81 -0.14
C ASN A 171 -17.01 8.46 0.22
N MET A 172 -16.37 9.34 0.99
CA MET A 172 -14.97 9.20 1.42
C MET A 172 -14.71 7.94 2.26
N ILE A 173 -15.61 7.59 3.18
CA ILE A 173 -15.42 6.44 4.08
C ILE A 173 -15.40 5.14 3.30
N SER A 174 -16.39 4.95 2.41
CA SER A 174 -16.47 3.79 1.53
C SER A 174 -15.26 3.69 0.60
N GLN A 175 -14.84 4.82 0.01
CA GLN A 175 -13.67 4.85 -0.86
C GLN A 175 -12.40 4.39 -0.11
N GLY A 176 -12.17 4.90 1.10
CA GLY A 176 -11.04 4.52 1.94
C GLY A 176 -11.09 3.04 2.31
N PHE A 177 -12.25 2.56 2.79
CA PHE A 177 -12.47 1.16 3.15
C PHE A 177 -12.15 0.20 2.00
N PHE A 178 -12.76 0.41 0.82
CA PHE A 178 -12.52 -0.46 -0.33
C PHE A 178 -11.08 -0.38 -0.84
N SER A 179 -10.43 0.78 -0.73
CA SER A 179 -9.02 0.93 -1.13
C SER A 179 -8.10 0.08 -0.28
N VAL A 180 -8.27 0.13 1.05
CA VAL A 180 -7.49 -0.70 1.98
C VAL A 180 -7.84 -2.18 1.82
N ALA A 181 -9.12 -2.51 1.69
CA ALA A 181 -9.58 -3.89 1.52
C ALA A 181 -8.99 -4.54 0.26
N ILE A 182 -9.03 -3.85 -0.89
CA ILE A 182 -8.49 -4.38 -2.16
C ILE A 182 -6.96 -4.51 -2.12
N LEU A 183 -6.24 -3.61 -1.44
CA LEU A 183 -4.78 -3.74 -1.29
C LEU A 183 -4.39 -4.93 -0.40
N GLY A 184 -5.14 -5.19 0.67
CA GLY A 184 -4.88 -6.31 1.58
C GLY A 184 -5.36 -7.66 1.02
N PHE A 185 -6.35 -7.64 0.12
CA PHE A 185 -7.00 -8.84 -0.39
C PHE A 185 -6.05 -9.89 -0.99
N PRO A 186 -5.04 -9.54 -1.80
CA PRO A 186 -4.07 -10.50 -2.34
C PRO A 186 -3.30 -11.30 -1.28
N PHE A 187 -3.17 -10.78 -0.08
CA PHE A 187 -2.45 -11.43 1.02
C PHE A 187 -3.39 -12.25 1.91
N ILE A 188 -4.60 -11.76 2.13
CA ILE A 188 -5.58 -12.42 3.01
C ILE A 188 -6.25 -13.61 2.30
N LEU A 189 -6.56 -13.47 1.00
CA LEU A 189 -7.31 -14.50 0.26
C LEU A 189 -6.58 -15.86 0.23
N PRO A 190 -5.28 -15.96 -0.09
CA PRO A 190 -4.58 -17.25 -0.10
C PRO A 190 -4.59 -17.95 1.26
N THR A 191 -4.40 -17.18 2.33
CA THR A 191 -4.49 -17.62 3.74
C THR A 191 -5.85 -18.23 4.06
N LEU A 192 -6.94 -17.60 3.59
CA LEU A 192 -8.31 -18.10 3.75
C LEU A 192 -8.58 -19.38 2.94
N ILE A 193 -8.12 -19.42 1.69
CA ILE A 193 -8.29 -20.59 0.81
C ILE A 193 -7.50 -21.78 1.36
N ALA A 194 -6.23 -21.58 1.71
CA ALA A 194 -5.38 -22.62 2.28
C ALA A 194 -5.99 -23.18 3.58
N GLY A 195 -6.56 -22.31 4.44
CA GLY A 195 -7.23 -22.72 5.66
C GLY A 195 -8.49 -23.55 5.40
N ALA A 196 -9.35 -23.07 4.50
CA ALA A 196 -10.54 -23.81 4.12
C ALA A 196 -10.18 -25.19 3.55
N ILE A 197 -9.21 -25.29 2.64
CA ILE A 197 -8.76 -26.57 2.08
C ILE A 197 -8.18 -27.47 3.19
N SER A 198 -7.29 -26.93 4.03
CA SER A 198 -6.66 -27.69 5.12
C SER A 198 -7.69 -28.34 6.04
N ILE A 199 -8.73 -27.62 6.46
CA ILE A 199 -9.73 -28.16 7.39
C ILE A 199 -10.54 -29.31 6.77
N HIS A 200 -10.74 -29.27 5.45
CA HIS A 200 -11.47 -30.31 4.72
C HIS A 200 -10.59 -31.49 4.29
N THR A 201 -9.25 -31.35 4.30
CA THR A 201 -8.31 -32.41 3.92
C THR A 201 -7.64 -33.09 5.12
N VAL A 202 -7.44 -32.39 6.24
CA VAL A 202 -6.80 -32.93 7.47
C VAL A 202 -7.57 -34.13 8.04
N GLY A 203 -8.89 -34.20 7.87
CA GLY A 203 -9.70 -35.36 8.27
C GLY A 203 -9.63 -36.57 7.32
N LEU A 204 -9.03 -36.43 6.13
CA LEU A 204 -9.05 -37.45 5.08
C LEU A 204 -7.71 -38.17 4.88
N ILE A 205 -6.57 -37.52 5.18
CA ILE A 205 -5.23 -38.03 4.78
C ILE A 205 -4.15 -37.96 5.89
N SER A 206 -4.20 -37.06 6.88
CA SER A 206 -3.11 -36.96 7.87
C SER A 206 -3.47 -36.22 9.17
N ASN A 207 -2.99 -36.74 10.31
CA ASN A 207 -3.09 -36.13 11.66
C ASN A 207 -2.21 -34.86 11.86
N HIS A 208 -1.62 -34.30 10.80
CA HIS A 208 -0.83 -33.08 10.88
C HIS A 208 -1.59 -31.90 10.24
N PRO A 209 -1.56 -30.70 10.85
CA PRO A 209 -2.19 -29.52 10.27
C PRO A 209 -1.51 -29.17 8.94
N VAL A 210 -2.27 -29.24 7.84
CA VAL A 210 -1.84 -28.89 6.46
C VAL A 210 -1.66 -27.37 6.28
N TYR A 211 -1.83 -26.59 7.35
CA TYR A 211 -1.54 -25.15 7.41
C TYR A 211 -0.03 -24.90 7.51
N THR A 212 0.70 -25.18 6.43
CA THR A 212 2.12 -24.84 6.29
C THR A 212 2.27 -23.59 5.43
N GLU A 213 3.27 -22.75 5.74
CA GLU A 213 3.60 -21.56 4.94
C GLU A 213 3.81 -21.92 3.46
N GLU A 214 4.33 -23.12 3.19
CA GLU A 214 4.52 -23.67 1.84
C GLU A 214 3.21 -23.76 1.02
N ASN A 215 2.12 -24.21 1.64
CA ASN A 215 0.82 -24.31 0.96
C ASN A 215 0.22 -22.93 0.70
N VAL A 216 0.33 -22.01 1.66
CA VAL A 216 -0.10 -20.61 1.49
C VAL A 216 0.66 -19.95 0.35
N ASP A 217 1.97 -20.13 0.27
CA ASP A 217 2.80 -19.61 -0.82
C ASP A 217 2.47 -20.28 -2.16
N ARG A 218 2.16 -21.58 -2.17
CA ARG A 218 1.72 -22.29 -3.39
C ARG A 218 0.45 -21.68 -3.97
N TYR A 219 -0.59 -21.49 -3.15
CA TYR A 219 -1.87 -20.89 -3.57
C TYR A 219 -1.77 -19.37 -3.80
N GLY A 220 -0.87 -18.70 -3.08
CA GLY A 220 -0.70 -17.25 -3.12
C GLY A 220 0.21 -16.75 -4.24
N SER A 221 1.08 -17.59 -4.78
CA SER A 221 2.14 -17.18 -5.72
C SER A 221 1.64 -16.44 -6.97
N VAL A 222 0.48 -16.81 -7.51
CA VAL A 222 -0.11 -16.16 -8.70
C VAL A 222 -0.77 -14.83 -8.34
N ILE A 223 -1.58 -14.83 -7.27
CA ILE A 223 -2.29 -13.64 -6.80
C ILE A 223 -1.30 -12.58 -6.31
N GLU A 224 -0.22 -13.01 -5.65
CA GLU A 224 0.85 -12.13 -5.20
C GLU A 224 1.54 -11.46 -6.40
N LYS A 225 1.86 -12.18 -7.48
CA LYS A 225 2.54 -11.61 -8.66
C LYS A 225 1.76 -10.45 -9.32
N VAL A 226 0.43 -10.46 -9.24
CA VAL A 226 -0.44 -9.43 -9.81
C VAL A 226 -0.74 -8.30 -8.81
N SER A 227 -0.39 -8.47 -7.53
CA SER A 227 -0.64 -7.49 -6.49
C SER A 227 0.19 -6.21 -6.68
N ILE A 228 -0.42 -5.07 -6.32
CA ILE A 228 0.28 -3.77 -6.25
C ILE A 228 1.42 -3.82 -5.24
N LEU A 229 1.22 -4.54 -4.13
CA LEU A 229 2.16 -4.60 -3.01
C LEU A 229 3.16 -5.77 -3.10
N ALA A 230 3.14 -6.55 -4.19
CA ALA A 230 4.08 -7.65 -4.42
C ALA A 230 5.56 -7.25 -4.27
N PRO A 231 6.02 -6.11 -4.82
CA PRO A 231 7.42 -5.69 -4.70
C PRO A 231 7.79 -5.20 -3.31
N VAL A 232 6.80 -4.93 -2.44
CA VAL A 232 7.03 -4.44 -1.07
C VAL A 232 7.46 -5.58 -0.15
N ARG A 233 6.95 -6.80 -0.39
CA ARG A 233 7.20 -7.98 0.45
C ARG A 233 8.70 -8.34 0.42
N GLY A 234 9.35 -8.24 1.58
CA GLY A 234 10.77 -8.59 1.75
C GLY A 234 11.76 -7.59 1.16
N PHE A 235 11.31 -6.41 0.69
CA PHE A 235 12.24 -5.38 0.21
C PHE A 235 12.90 -4.67 1.41
N ASN A 236 14.13 -5.05 1.70
CA ASN A 236 14.94 -4.47 2.75
C ASN A 236 16.36 -4.18 2.25
N ILE A 237 16.83 -2.96 2.46
CA ILE A 237 18.24 -2.61 2.30
C ILE A 237 18.85 -2.62 3.69
N ASN A 238 19.65 -3.63 3.98
CA ASN A 238 20.47 -3.70 5.18
C ASN A 238 21.96 -3.67 4.80
N PHE A 239 22.67 -2.70 5.38
CA PHE A 239 24.12 -2.59 5.38
C PHE A 239 24.61 -3.02 6.76
N ASN A 240 25.20 -4.22 6.81
CA ASN A 240 25.79 -4.75 8.03
C ASN A 240 27.27 -5.03 7.77
N TYR A 241 28.13 -4.38 8.55
CA TYR A 241 29.57 -4.54 8.45
C TYR A 241 30.16 -4.92 9.80
N ASP A 242 30.71 -6.13 9.85
CA ASP A 242 31.44 -6.67 10.99
C ASP A 242 32.94 -6.76 10.65
N PRO A 243 33.79 -5.92 11.25
CA PRO A 243 35.24 -5.90 10.95
C PRO A 243 35.92 -7.24 11.18
N GLN A 244 35.38 -8.10 12.06
CA GLN A 244 35.98 -9.39 12.43
C GLN A 244 35.80 -10.45 11.35
N ARG A 245 34.81 -10.30 10.48
CA ARG A 245 34.51 -11.27 9.41
C ARG A 245 35.24 -10.93 8.11
N ALA A 246 35.69 -9.68 7.97
CA ALA A 246 36.41 -9.25 6.77
C ALA A 246 37.77 -9.94 6.65
N TYR A 247 37.98 -10.70 5.57
CA TYR A 247 39.26 -11.32 5.23
C TYR A 247 39.58 -11.13 3.74
N THR A 248 40.85 -11.22 3.37
CA THR A 248 41.29 -11.18 1.97
C THR A 248 41.65 -12.59 1.53
N ASP A 249 41.11 -13.05 0.42
CA ASP A 249 41.46 -14.35 -0.14
C ASP A 249 42.84 -14.32 -0.85
N GLN A 250 43.29 -15.50 -1.28
CA GLN A 250 44.57 -15.64 -1.98
C GLN A 250 44.59 -14.96 -3.35
N GLN A 251 43.43 -14.60 -3.91
CA GLN A 251 43.31 -13.84 -5.15
C GLN A 251 43.29 -12.31 -4.91
N GLY A 252 43.43 -11.86 -3.67
CA GLY A 252 43.41 -10.45 -3.31
C GLY A 252 42.01 -9.84 -3.22
N VAL A 253 40.95 -10.65 -3.28
CA VAL A 253 39.57 -10.21 -3.15
C VAL A 253 39.21 -10.17 -1.66
N ARG A 254 38.66 -9.04 -1.22
CA ARG A 254 38.24 -8.84 0.17
C ARG A 254 36.80 -9.29 0.34
N HIS A 255 36.59 -10.26 1.22
CA HIS A 255 35.28 -10.81 1.59
C HIS A 255 34.71 -10.09 2.80
N ASP A 256 33.38 -10.13 2.98
CA ASP A 256 32.65 -9.43 4.05
C ASP A 256 32.87 -7.91 4.10
N GLU A 257 33.05 -7.30 2.92
CA GLU A 257 32.94 -5.85 2.72
C GLU A 257 31.50 -5.35 2.98
N PRO A 258 31.28 -4.02 3.10
CA PRO A 258 29.95 -3.44 3.30
C PRO A 258 29.00 -3.76 2.14
N ASN A 259 28.40 -4.95 2.20
CA ASN A 259 27.45 -5.43 1.23
C ASN A 259 26.04 -5.06 1.67
N PHE A 260 25.22 -4.70 0.69
CA PHE A 260 23.80 -4.50 0.89
C PHE A 260 23.08 -5.83 0.66
N THR A 261 21.94 -5.98 1.31
CA THR A 261 21.10 -7.20 1.26
C THR A 261 20.14 -7.21 0.07
N TYR A 262 19.34 -8.28 0.05
CA TYR A 262 18.32 -8.62 -0.93
C TYR A 262 17.44 -7.46 -1.42
N ILE A 263 17.52 -7.20 -2.73
CA ILE A 263 16.55 -6.41 -3.47
C ILE A 263 15.69 -7.39 -4.28
N PRO A 264 14.35 -7.33 -4.20
CA PRO A 264 13.50 -8.19 -5.01
C PRO A 264 13.72 -7.95 -6.50
N SER A 265 13.46 -8.98 -7.31
CA SER A 265 13.61 -8.89 -8.76
C SER A 265 12.64 -7.87 -9.37
N ALA A 266 13.11 -7.15 -10.40
CA ALA A 266 12.31 -6.19 -11.18
C ALA A 266 11.02 -6.80 -11.75
N THR A 267 10.96 -8.12 -11.91
CA THR A 267 9.75 -8.85 -12.32
C THR A 267 8.57 -8.63 -11.37
N LYS A 268 8.81 -8.38 -10.08
CA LYS A 268 7.75 -8.08 -9.11
C LYS A 268 7.03 -6.76 -9.41
N LEU A 269 7.63 -5.83 -10.15
CA LEU A 269 7.00 -4.55 -10.57
C LEU A 269 5.91 -4.72 -11.64
N ILE A 270 5.79 -5.90 -12.27
CA ILE A 270 4.75 -6.14 -13.28
C ILE A 270 3.36 -5.91 -12.69
N GLY A 271 3.10 -6.39 -11.47
CA GLY A 271 1.84 -6.20 -10.75
C GLY A 271 1.37 -4.74 -10.68
N PRO A 272 2.12 -3.84 -10.02
CA PRO A 272 1.72 -2.43 -9.92
C PRO A 272 1.65 -1.72 -11.28
N ILE A 273 2.55 -2.02 -12.24
CA ILE A 273 2.52 -1.40 -13.58
C ILE A 273 1.23 -1.79 -14.33
N VAL A 274 0.90 -3.07 -14.35
CA VAL A 274 -0.33 -3.57 -15.01
C VAL A 274 -1.57 -2.98 -14.34
N ASN A 275 -1.58 -2.87 -13.00
CA ASN A 275 -2.67 -2.21 -12.28
C ASN A 275 -2.84 -0.75 -12.69
N ILE A 276 -1.75 0.02 -12.85
CA ILE A 276 -1.84 1.40 -13.35
C ILE A 276 -2.45 1.42 -14.75
N LEU A 277 -1.96 0.57 -15.66
CA LEU A 277 -2.42 0.51 -17.04
C LEU A 277 -3.90 0.11 -17.20
N ILE A 278 -4.43 -0.71 -16.29
CA ILE A 278 -5.83 -1.16 -16.33
C ILE A 278 -6.75 -0.19 -15.55
N LEU A 279 -6.37 0.18 -14.33
CA LEU A 279 -7.23 0.96 -13.43
C LEU A 279 -7.35 2.43 -13.85
N LEU A 280 -6.33 3.00 -14.50
CA LEU A 280 -6.41 4.37 -14.98
C LEU A 280 -7.48 4.54 -16.08
N PRO A 281 -7.45 3.77 -17.20
CA PRO A 281 -8.53 3.81 -18.20
C PRO A 281 -9.89 3.43 -17.63
N LEU A 282 -9.96 2.41 -16.76
CA LEU A 282 -11.20 1.99 -16.12
C LEU A 282 -11.78 3.12 -15.26
N GLY A 283 -10.97 3.77 -14.45
CA GLY A 283 -11.36 4.91 -13.63
C GLY A 283 -11.86 6.08 -14.48
N MET A 284 -11.16 6.42 -15.58
CA MET A 284 -11.65 7.44 -16.52
C MET A 284 -13.03 7.09 -17.08
N TYR A 285 -13.20 5.86 -17.54
CA TYR A 285 -14.45 5.39 -18.11
C TYR A 285 -15.60 5.43 -17.10
N LEU A 286 -15.41 4.86 -15.90
CA LEU A 286 -16.41 4.84 -14.84
C LEU A 286 -16.76 6.25 -14.34
N TYR A 287 -15.77 7.13 -14.21
CA TYR A 287 -15.99 8.51 -13.78
C TYR A 287 -16.93 9.26 -14.73
N THR A 288 -16.77 9.08 -16.05
CA THR A 288 -17.65 9.73 -17.04
C THR A 288 -19.11 9.28 -16.92
N ARG A 289 -19.34 8.03 -16.52
CA ARG A 289 -20.67 7.39 -16.40
C ARG A 289 -21.18 7.29 -14.97
N SER A 290 -20.58 8.02 -14.04
CA SER A 290 -20.98 7.93 -12.64
C SER A 290 -22.33 8.64 -12.42
N PRO A 291 -23.30 7.97 -11.76
CA PRO A 291 -24.61 8.55 -11.48
C PRO A 291 -24.51 9.58 -10.35
N ASN A 292 -25.23 10.69 -10.45
CA ASN A 292 -25.19 11.77 -9.45
C ASN A 292 -26.19 11.55 -8.31
N GLU A 293 -27.33 10.94 -8.60
CA GLU A 293 -28.41 10.71 -7.65
C GLU A 293 -27.99 9.80 -6.47
N GLN A 294 -26.89 9.05 -6.63
CA GLN A 294 -26.37 8.13 -5.61
C GLN A 294 -25.18 8.69 -4.82
N ASN A 295 -24.81 9.95 -5.03
CA ASN A 295 -23.78 10.62 -4.22
C ASN A 295 -24.17 10.61 -2.72
N GLY A 296 -23.21 10.31 -1.86
CA GLY A 296 -23.40 10.11 -0.41
C GLY A 296 -23.77 8.68 0.01
N ASN A 297 -24.27 7.84 -0.89
CA ASN A 297 -24.49 6.42 -0.58
C ASN A 297 -23.17 5.68 -0.39
N PHE A 298 -23.19 4.50 0.24
CA PHE A 298 -21.98 3.69 0.38
C PHE A 298 -21.37 3.28 -0.98
N LEU A 299 -22.20 2.85 -1.93
CA LEU A 299 -21.80 2.53 -3.31
C LEU A 299 -22.71 3.25 -4.30
N LEU A 300 -22.13 3.67 -5.44
CA LEU A 300 -22.83 4.40 -6.51
C LEU A 300 -23.65 3.49 -7.43
N TYR A 301 -23.28 2.21 -7.55
CA TYR A 301 -23.92 1.28 -8.48
C TYR A 301 -24.74 0.24 -7.70
N PRO A 302 -26.06 0.15 -7.89
CA PRO A 302 -26.91 -0.81 -7.17
C PRO A 302 -26.49 -2.27 -7.39
N LYS A 303 -26.13 -2.64 -8.63
CA LYS A 303 -25.63 -4.00 -8.96
C LYS A 303 -24.39 -4.37 -8.15
N LEU A 304 -23.54 -3.39 -7.83
CA LEU A 304 -22.33 -3.63 -7.05
C LEU A 304 -22.64 -3.83 -5.56
N LYS A 305 -23.76 -3.33 -5.04
CA LYS A 305 -24.19 -3.59 -3.65
C LYS A 305 -24.41 -5.09 -3.43
N THR A 306 -25.08 -5.75 -4.38
CA THR A 306 -25.31 -7.21 -4.32
C THR A 306 -23.99 -7.98 -4.38
N LEU A 307 -23.10 -7.62 -5.32
CA LEU A 307 -21.80 -8.26 -5.44
C LEU A 307 -20.95 -8.08 -4.17
N CYS A 308 -20.88 -6.84 -3.65
CA CYS A 308 -20.19 -6.53 -2.41
C CYS A 308 -20.75 -7.34 -1.24
N MET A 309 -22.07 -7.51 -1.16
CA MET A 309 -22.71 -8.30 -0.11
C MET A 309 -22.29 -9.76 -0.17
N ILE A 310 -22.33 -10.38 -1.35
CA ILE A 310 -21.92 -11.77 -1.53
C ILE A 310 -20.44 -11.93 -1.14
N CYS A 311 -19.55 -11.10 -1.68
CA CYS A 311 -18.12 -11.18 -1.41
C CYS A 311 -17.78 -10.96 0.07
N CYS A 312 -18.32 -9.93 0.71
CA CYS A 312 -18.01 -9.66 2.12
C CYS A 312 -18.53 -10.77 3.03
N VAL A 313 -19.73 -11.29 2.78
CA VAL A 313 -20.29 -12.39 3.58
C VAL A 313 -19.45 -13.65 3.43
N THR A 314 -19.07 -14.01 2.20
CA THR A 314 -18.24 -15.22 1.99
C THR A 314 -16.85 -15.08 2.61
N PHE A 315 -16.15 -13.97 2.39
CA PHE A 315 -14.78 -13.80 2.88
C PHE A 315 -14.72 -13.67 4.41
N ILE A 316 -15.60 -12.88 5.01
CA ILE A 316 -15.63 -12.74 6.48
C ILE A 316 -16.21 -14.00 7.13
N GLY A 317 -17.11 -14.71 6.43
CA GLY A 317 -17.54 -16.07 6.75
C GLY A 317 -16.35 -17.02 6.86
N MET A 318 -15.52 -17.12 5.81
CA MET A 318 -14.33 -17.98 5.79
C MET A 318 -13.37 -17.64 6.93
N PHE A 319 -13.15 -16.36 7.19
CA PHE A 319 -12.33 -15.90 8.31
C PHE A 319 -12.90 -16.36 9.66
N GLY A 320 -14.20 -16.19 9.89
CA GLY A 320 -14.87 -16.65 11.10
C GLY A 320 -14.84 -18.16 11.28
N GLY A 321 -14.98 -18.91 10.19
CA GLY A 321 -14.82 -20.36 10.20
C GLY A 321 -13.42 -20.78 10.61
N MET A 322 -12.38 -20.15 10.06
CA MET A 322 -11.00 -20.42 10.47
C MET A 322 -10.74 -20.06 11.94
N ALA A 323 -11.27 -18.92 12.41
CA ALA A 323 -11.08 -18.46 13.78
C ALA A 323 -11.72 -19.40 14.82
N ALA A 324 -12.89 -19.96 14.53
CA ALA A 324 -13.59 -20.86 15.44
C ALA A 324 -13.18 -22.34 15.28
N GLY A 325 -12.90 -22.77 14.05
CA GLY A 325 -12.60 -24.16 13.69
C GLY A 325 -11.15 -24.58 13.89
N GLY A 326 -10.22 -23.62 13.88
CA GLY A 326 -8.78 -23.90 13.83
C GLY A 326 -8.44 -24.86 12.68
N SER A 327 -7.54 -25.81 12.92
CA SER A 327 -7.14 -26.85 11.95
C SER A 327 -7.79 -28.22 12.17
N HIS A 328 -8.73 -28.35 13.11
CA HIS A 328 -9.08 -29.67 13.67
C HIS A 328 -10.58 -30.03 13.65
N SER A 329 -11.48 -29.04 13.61
CA SER A 329 -12.92 -29.32 13.67
C SER A 329 -13.68 -28.67 12.53
N ILE A 330 -14.10 -29.50 11.57
CA ILE A 330 -14.96 -29.08 10.45
C ILE A 330 -16.30 -28.54 10.95
N VAL A 331 -16.83 -29.09 12.05
CA VAL A 331 -18.10 -28.64 12.66
C VAL A 331 -17.94 -27.22 13.20
N ASN A 332 -16.87 -26.95 13.96
CA ASN A 332 -16.61 -25.62 14.48
C ASN A 332 -16.31 -24.61 13.36
N TYR A 333 -15.68 -25.05 12.27
CA TYR A 333 -15.49 -24.22 11.08
C TYR A 333 -16.84 -23.77 10.49
N TYR A 334 -17.79 -24.68 10.29
CA TYR A 334 -19.10 -24.31 9.75
C TYR A 334 -19.93 -23.47 10.73
N ILE A 335 -19.86 -23.74 12.04
CA ILE A 335 -20.50 -22.91 13.07
C ILE A 335 -19.95 -21.48 13.00
N GLY A 336 -18.62 -21.33 12.96
CA GLY A 336 -17.96 -20.03 12.83
C GLY A 336 -18.33 -19.33 11.53
N PHE A 337 -18.30 -20.05 10.41
CA PHE A 337 -18.63 -19.53 9.08
C PHE A 337 -20.07 -18.99 9.02
N ILE A 338 -21.04 -19.80 9.45
CA ILE A 338 -22.46 -19.40 9.42
C ILE A 338 -22.69 -18.25 10.39
N GLY A 339 -22.17 -18.34 11.62
CA GLY A 339 -22.31 -17.31 12.64
C GLY A 339 -21.79 -15.95 12.18
N THR A 340 -20.55 -15.87 11.70
CA THR A 340 -19.98 -14.60 11.23
C THR A 340 -20.64 -14.13 9.94
N SER A 341 -20.99 -15.03 9.01
CA SER A 341 -21.72 -14.69 7.77
C SER A 341 -23.05 -14.02 8.07
N THR A 342 -23.83 -14.56 9.02
CA THR A 342 -25.12 -13.98 9.41
C THR A 342 -24.95 -12.60 10.05
N ILE A 343 -23.99 -12.44 10.97
CA ILE A 343 -23.72 -11.14 11.62
C ILE A 343 -23.31 -10.10 10.57
N VAL A 344 -22.39 -10.45 9.67
CA VAL A 344 -21.91 -9.57 8.60
C VAL A 344 -23.03 -9.20 7.64
N TYR A 345 -23.87 -10.16 7.25
CA TYR A 345 -25.03 -9.91 6.39
C TYR A 345 -25.96 -8.86 7.03
N LEU A 346 -26.28 -9.02 8.32
CA LEU A 346 -27.14 -8.07 9.03
C LEU A 346 -26.52 -6.68 9.12
N LEU A 347 -25.24 -6.58 9.47
CA LEU A 347 -24.52 -5.29 9.54
C LEU A 347 -24.45 -4.62 8.17
N LEU A 348 -24.06 -5.36 7.13
CA LEU A 348 -23.88 -4.83 5.79
C LEU A 348 -25.21 -4.44 5.14
N SER A 349 -26.29 -5.17 5.44
CA SER A 349 -27.65 -4.82 4.99
C SER A 349 -28.11 -3.46 5.51
N ARG A 350 -27.64 -3.04 6.69
CA ARG A 350 -27.87 -1.70 7.26
C ARG A 350 -26.93 -0.67 6.66
N LEU A 351 -25.62 -0.97 6.60
CA LEU A 351 -24.60 -0.05 6.10
C LEU A 351 -24.80 0.33 4.63
N LEU A 352 -25.14 -0.62 3.75
CA LEU A 352 -25.33 -0.37 2.30
C LEU A 352 -26.57 0.47 1.97
N LYS A 353 -27.53 0.55 2.91
CA LYS A 353 -28.71 1.40 2.83
C LYS A 353 -28.47 2.78 3.43
N PHE A 354 -27.39 2.96 4.19
CA PHE A 354 -27.08 4.22 4.85
C PHE A 354 -26.54 5.25 3.85
N LYS A 355 -27.05 6.49 3.94
CA LYS A 355 -26.58 7.64 3.17
C LYS A 355 -25.81 8.56 4.11
N PHE A 356 -24.49 8.63 3.91
CA PHE A 356 -23.64 9.53 4.70
C PHE A 356 -23.85 10.97 4.21
N SER A 357 -24.41 11.81 5.08
CA SER A 357 -24.51 13.26 4.88
C SER A 357 -23.92 13.92 6.12
N TRP A 358 -22.73 14.50 5.99
CA TRP A 358 -22.25 15.45 6.97
C TRP A 358 -22.85 16.80 6.61
N ARG A 359 -23.95 17.19 7.27
CA ARG A 359 -24.35 18.61 7.28
C ARG A 359 -23.43 19.34 8.25
N VAL A 360 -22.21 19.62 7.83
CA VAL A 360 -21.46 20.71 8.46
C VAL A 360 -21.96 21.97 7.77
N LYS A 361 -22.79 22.72 8.48
CA LYS A 361 -23.18 24.08 8.08
C LYS A 361 -21.97 25.00 8.15
#